data_AF-A0A6N7AGG9-F1
#
_entry.id   AF-A0A6N7AGG9-F1
#
_cell.length_a   1.000
_cell.length_b   1.000
_cell.length_c   1.000
_cell.angle_alpha   90.00
_cell.angle_beta   90.00
_cell.angle_gamma   90.00
#
_symmetry.space_group_name_H-M   'P 1'
#
loop_
_entity.id
_entity.type
_entity.pdbx_description
1 polymer ?
#
loop_
_entity_poly.entity_id
_entity_poly.type
_entity_poly.pdbx_seq_one_letter_code
_entity_poly.pdbx_strand_id
1 'polypeptide(L)'
;MKYEGHNPVAHVAMFFLFVLPTLWQVLTGFAMYAEAGDKDALTYQLFGWVIALFPNTQDLHTWHHAGMWVLACFVLIHVYITIREDIMSRKSLISTMISGERMFKDDLP
;
A
#
# COMPACT_ATOMS: atom_id res chain seq x y z
N MET A 1 14.52 -22.52 -18.63
CA MET A 1 14.23 -21.14 -18.20
C MET A 1 13.47 -21.25 -16.89
N LYS A 2 14.22 -21.28 -15.79
CA LYS A 2 13.66 -21.46 -14.45
C LYS A 2 13.18 -20.08 -14.00
N TYR A 3 11.88 -19.95 -13.76
CA TYR A 3 11.32 -18.72 -13.21
C TYR A 3 11.81 -18.58 -11.77
N GLU A 4 12.99 -17.96 -11.62
CA GLU A 4 13.59 -17.58 -10.33
C GLU A 4 13.27 -16.11 -9.96
N GLY A 5 12.44 -15.44 -10.78
CA GLY A 5 11.91 -14.11 -10.49
C GLY A 5 10.58 -14.23 -9.75
N HIS A 6 10.43 -13.45 -8.68
CA HIS A 6 9.19 -13.15 -7.95
C HIS A 6 7.91 -13.44 -8.74
N ASN A 7 6.96 -14.11 -8.08
CA ASN A 7 5.66 -14.45 -8.65
C ASN A 7 5.06 -13.21 -9.38
N PRO A 8 4.81 -13.25 -10.71
CA PRO A 8 4.25 -12.11 -11.44
C PRO A 8 2.92 -11.64 -10.85
N VAL A 9 2.20 -12.55 -10.17
CA VAL A 9 1.01 -12.24 -9.38
C VAL A 9 1.32 -11.29 -8.23
N ALA A 10 2.47 -11.42 -7.55
CA ALA A 10 2.88 -10.54 -6.47
C ALA A 10 3.15 -9.12 -6.99
N HIS A 11 3.84 -8.95 -8.12
CA HIS A 11 4.09 -7.62 -8.71
C HIS A 11 2.79 -6.93 -9.13
N VAL A 12 1.88 -7.68 -9.77
CA VAL A 12 0.55 -7.17 -10.13
C VAL A 12 -0.24 -6.80 -8.86
N ALA A 13 -0.21 -7.64 -7.83
CA ALA A 13 -0.87 -7.37 -6.56
C ALA A 13 -0.31 -6.10 -5.88
N MET A 14 1.02 -5.89 -5.87
CA MET A 14 1.62 -4.67 -5.33
C MET A 14 1.13 -3.42 -6.08
N PHE A 15 1.00 -3.47 -7.40
CA PHE A 15 0.51 -2.32 -8.17
C PHE A 15 -0.97 -2.02 -7.86
N PHE A 16 -1.84 -3.03 -7.94
CA PHE A 16 -3.29 -2.81 -7.81
C PHE A 16 -3.79 -2.67 -6.38
N LEU A 17 -3.16 -3.35 -5.41
CA LEU A 17 -3.62 -3.38 -4.01
C LEU A 17 -2.82 -2.45 -3.09
N PHE A 18 -1.64 -1.99 -3.51
CA PHE A 18 -0.84 -1.05 -2.73
C PHE A 18 -0.70 0.31 -3.42
N VAL A 19 -0.19 0.37 -4.65
CA VAL A 19 0.08 1.66 -5.31
C VAL A 19 -1.20 2.45 -5.58
N LEU A 20 -2.19 1.85 -6.27
CA LEU A 20 -3.43 2.56 -6.60
C LEU A 20 -4.23 2.98 -5.36
N PRO A 21 -4.46 2.12 -4.34
CA PRO A 21 -5.20 2.52 -3.15
C PRO A 21 -4.44 3.55 -2.31
N THR A 22 -3.11 3.49 -2.24
CA THR A 22 -2.32 4.50 -1.53
C THR A 22 -2.42 5.86 -2.20
N LEU A 23 -2.31 5.93 -3.54
CA LEU A 23 -2.51 7.18 -4.28
C LEU A 23 -3.92 7.75 -4.05
N TRP A 24 -4.94 6.89 -4.07
CA TRP A 24 -6.31 7.28 -3.74
C TRP A 24 -6.45 7.85 -2.32
N GLN A 25 -5.84 7.20 -1.32
CA GLN A 25 -5.86 7.67 0.07
C GLN A 25 -5.17 9.02 0.24
N VAL A 26 -4.06 9.24 -0.46
CA VAL A 26 -3.35 10.54 -0.45
C VAL A 26 -4.25 11.63 -1.04
N LEU A 27 -4.84 11.42 -2.22
CA LEU A 27 -5.69 12.42 -2.87
C LEU A 27 -6.93 12.75 -2.03
N THR A 28 -7.65 11.74 -1.55
CA THR A 28 -8.87 11.92 -0.75
C THR A 28 -8.55 12.47 0.65
N GLY A 29 -7.43 12.08 1.25
CA GLY A 29 -6.95 12.62 2.54
C GLY A 29 -6.61 14.10 2.46
N PHE A 30 -5.86 14.53 1.43
CA PHE A 30 -5.57 15.95 1.21
C PHE A 30 -6.82 16.76 0.86
N ALA A 31 -7.77 16.16 0.13
CA ALA A 31 -9.05 16.81 -0.16
C ALA A 31 -9.86 17.08 1.11
N MET A 32 -10.04 16.09 1.99
CA MET A 32 -10.72 16.29 3.28
C MET A 32 -9.96 17.26 4.20
N TYR A 33 -8.63 17.23 4.18
CA TYR A 33 -7.81 18.19 4.92
C TYR A 33 -8.02 19.62 4.42
N ALA A 34 -8.11 19.82 3.10
CA ALA A 34 -8.41 21.10 2.50
C ALA A 34 -9.83 21.58 2.80
N GLU A 35 -10.80 20.67 2.93
CA GLU A 35 -12.18 20.99 3.34
C GLU A 35 -12.25 21.56 4.76
N ALA A 36 -11.44 21.01 5.68
CA ALA A 36 -11.36 21.48 7.06
C ALA A 36 -10.64 22.84 7.22
N GLY A 37 -9.89 23.26 6.20
CA GLY A 37 -9.12 24.51 6.17
C GLY A 37 -9.86 25.66 5.50
N ASP A 38 -9.13 26.75 5.26
CA ASP A 38 -9.65 27.89 4.51
C ASP A 38 -9.66 27.61 3.00
N LYS A 39 -10.65 28.15 2.28
CA LYS A 39 -10.79 27.96 0.82
C LYS A 39 -9.73 28.72 0.03
N ASP A 40 -9.15 29.77 0.60
CA ASP A 40 -8.05 30.51 -0.02
C ASP A 40 -6.68 29.81 0.16
N ALA A 41 -6.64 28.73 0.94
CA ALA A 41 -5.42 27.95 1.15
C ALA A 41 -4.98 27.21 -0.12
N LEU A 42 -3.66 27.09 -0.29
CA LEU A 42 -3.04 26.38 -1.41
C LEU A 42 -3.49 24.90 -1.50
N THR A 43 -3.83 24.29 -0.37
CA THR A 43 -4.38 22.92 -0.31
C THR A 43 -5.75 22.82 -0.99
N TYR A 44 -6.63 23.81 -0.80
CA TYR A 44 -7.94 23.84 -1.46
C TYR A 44 -7.82 24.11 -2.96
N GLN A 45 -6.87 24.97 -3.38
CA GLN A 45 -6.61 25.21 -4.80
C GLN A 45 -6.10 23.94 -5.52
N LEU A 46 -5.27 23.12 -4.86
CA LEU A 46 -4.69 21.91 -5.44
C LEU A 46 -5.60 20.68 -5.38
N PHE A 47 -6.43 20.54 -4.33
CA PHE A 47 -7.21 19.32 -4.08
C PHE A 47 -8.73 19.53 -3.99
N GLY A 48 -9.22 20.78 -4.05
CA GLY A 48 -10.65 21.09 -3.98
C GLY A 48 -11.47 20.49 -5.13
N TRP A 49 -10.84 20.27 -6.29
CA TRP A 49 -11.47 19.57 -7.42
C TRP A 49 -11.86 18.12 -7.08
N VAL A 50 -11.16 17.47 -6.15
CA VAL A 50 -11.49 16.10 -5.70
C VAL A 50 -12.81 16.10 -4.92
N ILE A 51 -13.05 17.12 -4.09
CA ILE A 51 -14.31 17.28 -3.35
C ILE A 51 -15.47 17.47 -4.33
N ALA A 52 -15.27 18.25 -5.40
CA ALA A 52 -16.29 18.52 -6.42
C ALA A 52 -16.70 17.28 -7.24
N LEU A 53 -15.93 16.19 -7.21
CA LEU A 53 -16.31 14.92 -7.85
C LEU A 53 -17.39 14.16 -7.07
N PHE A 54 -17.60 14.49 -5.79
CA PHE A 54 -18.57 13.84 -4.93
C PHE A 54 -19.80 14.74 -4.70
N PRO A 55 -21.01 14.17 -4.71
CA PRO A 55 -22.23 14.94 -4.43
C PRO A 55 -22.24 15.55 -3.02
N ASN A 56 -21.67 14.83 -2.04
CA ASN A 56 -21.57 15.27 -0.65
C ASN A 56 -20.18 14.92 -0.08
N THR A 57 -19.77 15.68 0.93
CA THR A 57 -18.47 15.49 1.59
C THR A 57 -18.46 14.20 2.43
N GLN A 58 -19.61 13.82 3.00
CA GLN A 58 -19.77 12.52 3.67
C GLN A 58 -19.47 11.31 2.76
N ASP A 59 -19.79 11.41 1.45
CA ASP A 59 -19.49 10.33 0.50
C ASP A 59 -17.98 10.21 0.30
N LEU A 60 -17.25 11.34 0.20
CA LEU A 60 -15.79 11.37 0.14
C LEU A 60 -15.17 10.66 1.36
N HIS A 61 -15.66 10.95 2.58
CA HIS A 61 -15.24 10.27 3.80
C HIS A 61 -15.50 8.75 3.74
N THR A 62 -16.64 8.34 3.19
CA THR A 62 -17.00 6.92 3.05
C THR A 62 -16.07 6.20 2.09
N TRP A 63 -15.76 6.81 0.94
CA TRP A 63 -14.81 6.26 -0.02
C TRP A 63 -13.37 6.27 0.47
N HIS A 64 -13.00 7.24 1.32
CA HIS A 64 -11.71 7.23 2.00
C HIS A 64 -11.62 6.04 2.97
N HIS A 65 -12.66 5.78 3.78
CA HIS A 65 -12.68 4.61 4.66
C HIS A 65 -12.67 3.29 3.88
N ALA A 66 -13.36 3.22 2.74
CA ALA A 66 -13.33 2.03 1.88
C ALA A 66 -11.90 1.74 1.38
N GLY A 67 -11.15 2.77 0.95
CA GLY A 67 -9.76 2.59 0.54
C GLY A 67 -8.81 2.22 1.70
N MET A 68 -9.07 2.73 2.92
CA MET A 68 -8.34 2.31 4.13
C MET A 68 -8.53 0.82 4.39
N TRP A 69 -9.76 0.29 4.27
CA TRP A 69 -10.03 -1.14 4.45
C TRP A 69 -9.31 -2.01 3.41
N VAL A 70 -9.24 -1.57 2.14
CA VAL A 70 -8.46 -2.26 1.11
C VAL A 70 -6.98 -2.36 1.50
N LEU A 71 -6.37 -1.25 1.95
CA LEU A 71 -4.98 -1.26 2.42
C LEU A 71 -4.79 -2.11 3.67
N ALA A 72 -5.71 -2.08 4.62
CA ALA A 72 -5.65 -2.90 5.83
C ALA A 72 -5.67 -4.40 5.48
N CYS A 73 -6.59 -4.83 4.61
CA CYS A 73 -6.63 -6.20 4.10
C CYS A 73 -5.35 -6.57 3.35
N PHE A 74 -4.82 -5.67 2.53
CA PHE A 74 -3.55 -5.87 1.83
C PHE A 74 -2.40 -6.10 2.81
N VAL A 75 -2.25 -5.28 3.85
CA VAL A 75 -1.19 -5.45 4.86
C VAL A 75 -1.32 -6.79 5.57
N LEU A 76 -2.52 -7.18 5.99
CA LEU A 76 -2.76 -8.47 6.65
C LEU A 76 -2.31 -9.65 5.75
N ILE A 77 -2.72 -9.63 4.49
CA ILE A 77 -2.37 -10.68 3.52
C ILE A 77 -0.86 -10.65 3.23
N HIS A 78 -0.29 -9.47 3.02
CA HIS A 78 1.13 -9.30 2.69
C HIS A 78 2.04 -9.82 3.81
N VAL A 79 1.74 -9.47 5.07
CA VAL A 79 2.46 -9.95 6.26
C VAL A 79 2.32 -11.46 6.40
N TYR A 80 1.11 -12.01 6.22
CA TYR A 80 0.90 -13.46 6.26
C TYR A 80 1.74 -14.20 5.21
N ILE A 81 1.73 -13.72 3.95
CA ILE A 81 2.48 -14.36 2.86
C ILE A 81 3.98 -14.27 3.11
N THR A 82 4.49 -13.11 3.56
CA THR A 82 5.93 -12.95 3.85
C THR A 82 6.37 -13.85 5.00
N ILE A 83 5.60 -13.94 6.09
CA ILE A 83 5.91 -14.87 7.19
C ILE A 83 5.82 -16.32 6.74
N ARG A 84 4.77 -16.68 5.98
CA ARG A 84 4.59 -18.04 5.45
C ARG A 84 5.78 -18.44 4.57
N GLU A 85 6.22 -17.52 3.71
CA GLU A 85 7.34 -17.77 2.82
C GLU A 85 8.67 -17.84 3.58
N ASP A 86 8.87 -17.05 4.63
CA ASP A 86 10.07 -17.14 5.49
C ASP A 86 10.14 -18.44 6.30
N ILE A 87 9.00 -18.95 6.79
CA ILE A 87 8.94 -20.26 7.47
C ILE A 87 9.15 -21.42 6.49
N MET A 88 8.63 -21.31 5.27
CA MET A 88 8.66 -22.40 4.27
C MET A 88 9.94 -22.41 3.43
N SER A 89 10.56 -21.25 3.20
CA SER A 89 11.78 -21.08 2.42
C SER A 89 13.00 -21.18 3.32
N ARG A 90 13.99 -22.01 2.95
CA ARG A 90 15.32 -22.02 3.59
C ARG A 90 16.17 -20.78 3.27
N LYS A 91 15.59 -19.72 2.72
CA LYS A 91 16.22 -18.44 2.43
C LYS A 91 15.42 -17.34 3.13
N SER A 92 16.02 -16.70 4.12
CA SER A 92 15.36 -15.60 4.84
C SER A 92 15.24 -14.37 3.93
N LEU A 93 14.04 -14.16 3.40
CA LEU A 93 13.68 -12.93 2.69
C LEU A 93 13.39 -11.79 3.68
N ILE A 94 13.05 -12.11 4.94
CA ILE A 94 12.79 -11.13 5.99
C ILE A 94 14.10 -10.47 6.47
N SER A 95 15.20 -11.22 6.56
CA SER A 95 16.51 -10.69 6.98
C SER A 95 17.03 -9.60 6.04
N THR A 96 16.68 -9.64 4.74
CA THR A 96 17.04 -8.58 3.80
C THR A 96 16.21 -7.30 3.94
N MET A 97 14.95 -7.39 4.40
CA MET A 97 14.13 -6.19 4.65
C MET A 97 14.44 -5.51 5.98
N ILE A 98 14.81 -6.29 7.01
CA ILE A 98 15.06 -5.76 8.37
C ILE A 98 16.54 -5.48 8.63
N SER A 99 17.45 -6.34 8.16
CA SER A 99 18.88 -6.30 8.51
C SER A 99 19.82 -6.05 7.31
N GLY A 100 19.34 -6.18 6.07
CA GLY A 100 20.13 -5.98 4.85
C GLY A 100 21.12 -7.10 4.51
N GLU A 101 21.41 -8.02 5.44
CA GLU A 101 22.34 -9.13 5.26
C GLU A 101 21.63 -10.38 4.67
N ARG A 102 22.20 -10.98 3.62
CA ARG A 102 21.77 -12.29 3.12
C ARG A 102 22.62 -13.37 3.79
N MET A 103 22.11 -14.01 4.84
CA MET A 103 22.69 -15.27 5.31
C MET A 103 22.30 -16.41 4.36
N PHE A 104 23.24 -16.85 3.51
CA PHE A 104 23.22 -18.20 2.97
C PHE A 104 23.77 -19.13 4.04
N LYS A 105 22.98 -20.13 4.43
CA LYS A 105 23.39 -21.13 5.41
C LYS A 105 23.73 -22.44 4.68
N ASP A 106 24.74 -22.37 3.83
CA ASP A 106 25.53 -23.49 3.31
C ASP A 106 26.97 -23.06 3.65
N ASP A 107 27.69 -23.64 4.61
CA ASP A 107 28.26 -24.98 4.56
C ASP A 107 28.35 -25.59 5.97
N LEU A 108 27.63 -26.69 6.20
CA LEU A 108 28.07 -27.71 7.17
C LEU A 108 28.80 -28.77 6.36
N PRO A 109 29.98 -29.24 6.82
CA PRO A 109 30.91 -30.06 6.03
C PRO A 109 30.33 -31.38 5.54
#